data_AF-A0A9P6JQ59-F1
#
_entry.id   AF-A0A9P6JQ59-F1
#
_cell.length_a   1.000
_cell.length_b   1.000
_cell.length_c   1.000
_cell.angle_alpha   90.00
_cell.angle_beta   90.00
_cell.angle_gamma   90.00
#
_symmetry.space_group_name_H-M   'P 1'
#
loop_
_entity.id
_entity.type
_entity.pdbx_description
1 polymer ?
#
loop_
_entity_poly.entity_id
_entity_poly.type
_entity_poly.pdbx_seq_one_letter_code
_entity_poly.pdbx_strand_id
1 'polypeptide(L)'
;MSTQPSSGVVLRRSTRALTVATHSTEVQPPIVPPPPPTPKVVSVKRKRTVVEATEIVEATSQVSDAEQSPKKKRTKKAKAVVDTEEFQESPSKPKRKRQPKPEPMYVIPDVEKKKTTFKGRLGYACLNTVLRNKKPASETVFCSRTCRLDSIKKNGLDFVKDLARKNVEDLLTVIQWNEDNNIRFFRVSSEIFPYASHDKHGYSLNYCSELLAKAGALARKYGHRLTTHPGQFTQLGSPKPAVVEASRRELAYHTEMFELMGMGSDSVMIIHGGGVYDDKEGTLKRLKGSIKNLSPNVRARLVLENDEMCYNAEDLLPICEELDVPLVFDYHHDQLFPSSIPPKTIIERANAIWKRRGIKPKQHLSEPRPGAVSLMERRAHADRCENLPPDLPDDMGKEIGAKDKEQAVLYLHRMYDLQPVVHASLRPANPNPSMRTNGRKASPKKPSAKAIKKQAEKRGLDDSDASDLTDCPSEDEELPVEEEEDAGEEA
;
A
#
# COMPACT_ATOMS: atom_id res chain seq x y z
N MET A 1 56.35 15.27 70.55
CA MET A 1 55.06 14.64 70.97
C MET A 1 54.16 14.53 69.76
N SER A 2 53.38 13.46 69.66
CA SER A 2 52.51 13.16 68.51
C SER A 2 51.13 13.80 68.67
N THR A 3 50.50 14.25 67.57
CA THR A 3 49.04 14.36 67.47
C THR A 3 48.57 14.10 66.04
N GLN A 4 47.42 13.43 65.93
CA GLN A 4 46.82 12.85 64.73
C GLN A 4 45.78 13.80 64.07
N PRO A 5 45.30 13.48 62.84
CA PRO A 5 44.27 14.27 62.16
C PRO A 5 42.86 14.06 62.76
N SER A 6 41.98 15.05 62.61
CA SER A 6 40.58 14.97 63.05
C SER A 6 39.65 14.42 61.96
N SER A 7 38.84 13.43 62.34
CA SER A 7 37.73 12.89 61.55
C SER A 7 36.38 13.40 62.06
N GLY A 8 35.42 13.63 61.16
CA GLY A 8 34.00 13.90 61.47
C GLY A 8 33.12 13.29 60.37
N VAL A 9 32.77 12.01 60.46
CA VAL A 9 31.58 11.44 61.16
C VAL A 9 30.27 11.67 60.39
N VAL A 10 29.78 10.57 59.83
CA VAL A 10 28.45 10.41 59.22
C VAL A 10 27.38 10.33 60.32
N LEU A 11 26.25 11.02 60.13
CA LEU A 11 25.08 10.85 61.01
C LEU A 11 23.86 10.28 60.25
N ARG A 12 23.41 9.09 60.67
CA ARG A 12 22.10 8.53 60.30
C ARG A 12 21.06 8.87 61.38
N ARG A 13 19.96 9.53 61.01
CA ARG A 13 18.62 9.47 61.65
C ARG A 13 17.60 9.69 60.52
N SER A 14 16.71 8.76 60.16
CA SER A 14 15.64 8.12 60.94
C SER A 14 14.60 9.13 61.46
N THR A 15 13.51 9.28 60.72
CA THR A 15 12.27 9.95 61.15
C THR A 15 11.06 9.16 60.66
N ARG A 16 10.08 9.01 61.56
CA ARG A 16 8.88 8.17 61.43
C ARG A 16 8.01 8.53 60.21
N ALA A 17 7.42 7.50 59.61
CA ALA A 17 6.17 7.66 58.86
C ALA A 17 5.04 8.05 59.83
N LEU A 18 4.25 9.05 59.47
CA LEU A 18 2.96 9.36 60.10
C LEU A 18 1.85 8.81 59.19
N THR A 19 1.14 7.80 59.65
CA THR A 19 -0.05 7.27 58.99
C THR A 19 -1.21 8.23 59.24
N VAL A 20 -1.60 9.01 58.23
CA VAL A 20 -2.88 9.73 58.24
C VAL A 20 -3.92 8.85 57.57
N ALA A 21 -4.87 8.35 58.35
CA ALA A 21 -5.99 7.58 57.83
C ALA A 21 -7.05 8.53 57.25
N THR A 22 -7.14 8.61 55.92
CA THR A 22 -8.28 9.20 55.23
C THR A 22 -9.26 8.09 54.84
N HIS A 23 -10.44 8.06 55.48
CA HIS A 23 -11.54 7.24 54.99
C HIS A 23 -12.00 7.78 53.63
N SER A 24 -11.74 7.02 52.57
CA SER A 24 -12.47 7.13 51.30
C SER A 24 -13.51 6.02 51.27
N THR A 25 -14.79 6.40 51.29
CA THR A 25 -15.90 5.51 51.00
C THR A 25 -15.85 5.09 49.53
N GLU A 26 -15.34 3.89 49.27
CA GLU A 26 -15.27 3.30 47.94
C GLU A 26 -16.65 2.73 47.57
N VAL A 27 -17.39 3.47 46.72
CA VAL A 27 -18.66 2.98 46.15
C VAL A 27 -18.31 1.97 45.07
N GLN A 28 -18.48 0.68 45.36
CA GLN A 28 -18.28 -0.38 44.38
C GLN A 28 -19.32 -0.25 43.25
N PRO A 29 -18.92 -0.35 41.96
CA PRO A 29 -19.86 -0.45 40.86
C PRO A 29 -20.62 -1.80 40.93
N PRO A 30 -21.89 -1.87 40.48
CA PRO A 30 -22.69 -3.08 40.60
C PRO A 30 -22.11 -4.23 39.76
N ILE A 31 -21.97 -5.39 40.40
CA ILE A 31 -21.52 -6.63 39.76
C ILE A 31 -22.62 -7.12 38.81
N VAL A 32 -22.40 -6.97 37.50
CA VAL A 32 -23.27 -7.56 36.47
C VAL A 32 -22.94 -9.04 36.32
N PRO A 33 -23.89 -9.98 36.49
CA PRO A 33 -23.62 -11.40 36.30
C PRO A 33 -23.35 -11.71 34.82
N PRO A 34 -22.46 -12.67 34.50
CA PRO A 34 -22.16 -13.03 33.12
C PRO A 34 -23.38 -13.68 32.43
N PRO A 35 -23.58 -13.47 31.12
CA PRO A 35 -24.67 -14.08 30.38
C PRO A 35 -24.54 -15.62 30.34
N PRO A 36 -25.66 -16.36 30.28
CA PRO A 36 -25.65 -17.82 30.24
C PRO A 36 -24.95 -18.35 28.96
N PRO A 37 -24.25 -19.50 29.04
CA PRO A 37 -23.51 -20.03 27.91
C PRO A 37 -24.45 -20.53 26.80
N THR A 38 -24.31 -19.96 25.59
CA THR A 38 -25.01 -20.46 24.41
C THR A 38 -24.58 -21.88 24.05
N PRO A 39 -25.51 -22.77 23.64
CA PRO A 39 -25.22 -24.18 23.43
C PRO A 39 -24.25 -24.42 22.27
N LYS A 40 -23.17 -25.17 22.54
CA LYS A 40 -22.19 -25.55 21.53
C LYS A 40 -22.78 -26.58 20.57
N VAL A 41 -22.99 -26.21 19.31
CA VAL A 41 -23.33 -27.18 18.25
C VAL A 41 -22.10 -28.06 17.98
N VAL A 42 -22.14 -29.30 18.47
CA VAL A 42 -21.08 -30.30 18.25
C VAL A 42 -21.29 -30.99 16.90
N SER A 43 -20.52 -30.61 15.89
CA SER A 43 -20.52 -31.30 14.60
C SER A 43 -19.81 -32.66 14.69
N VAL A 44 -20.55 -33.69 15.11
CA VAL A 44 -20.03 -35.07 15.19
C VAL A 44 -19.86 -35.65 13.78
N LYS A 45 -18.61 -35.98 13.39
CA LYS A 45 -18.36 -36.85 12.23
C LYS A 45 -18.92 -38.25 12.52
N ARG A 46 -19.88 -38.71 11.73
CA ARG A 46 -20.20 -40.15 11.59
C ARG A 46 -20.08 -40.60 10.14
N LYS A 47 -19.52 -41.79 9.98
CA LYS A 47 -19.25 -42.45 8.70
C LYS A 47 -20.56 -42.92 8.07
N ARG A 48 -20.62 -42.96 6.73
CA ARG A 48 -21.59 -43.78 6.00
C ARG A 48 -21.33 -45.26 6.29
N THR A 49 -22.41 -45.99 6.56
CA THR A 49 -22.48 -47.44 6.37
C THR A 49 -23.77 -47.75 5.60
N VAL A 50 -23.73 -48.75 4.73
CA VAL A 50 -24.79 -49.12 3.79
C VAL A 50 -25.82 -50.03 4.47
N VAL A 51 -27.11 -49.89 4.12
CA VAL A 51 -28.06 -51.02 4.07
C VAL A 51 -29.01 -50.83 2.87
N GLU A 52 -29.25 -51.93 2.17
CA GLU A 52 -30.19 -52.16 1.08
C GLU A 52 -31.66 -51.82 1.39
N ALA A 53 -32.43 -51.59 0.32
CA ALA A 53 -33.82 -52.04 0.19
C ALA A 53 -34.10 -52.39 -1.29
N THR A 54 -34.88 -53.44 -1.52
CA THR A 54 -35.07 -54.15 -2.80
C THR A 54 -36.38 -53.82 -3.50
N GLU A 55 -36.37 -53.94 -4.84
CA GLU A 55 -37.52 -54.27 -5.74
C GLU A 55 -38.69 -53.24 -5.76
N ILE A 56 -39.45 -53.05 -6.84
CA ILE A 56 -40.18 -54.04 -7.66
C ILE A 56 -40.17 -53.67 -9.17
N VAL A 57 -40.39 -54.69 -9.98
CA VAL A 57 -40.46 -54.75 -11.45
C VAL A 57 -41.69 -54.04 -12.03
N GLU A 58 -41.57 -53.44 -13.21
CA GLU A 58 -42.48 -53.80 -14.32
C GLU A 58 -41.85 -53.52 -15.70
N ALA A 59 -42.36 -54.20 -16.73
CA ALA A 59 -41.75 -54.26 -18.05
C ALA A 59 -42.70 -53.77 -19.15
N THR A 60 -42.15 -53.25 -20.25
CA THR A 60 -42.76 -53.41 -21.57
C THR A 60 -41.71 -53.26 -22.67
N SER A 61 -41.94 -53.96 -23.78
CA SER A 61 -41.03 -54.11 -24.91
C SER A 61 -41.43 -53.22 -26.09
N GLN A 62 -40.48 -52.85 -26.94
CA GLN A 62 -40.50 -53.15 -28.39
C GLN A 62 -39.22 -52.69 -29.11
N VAL A 63 -39.09 -53.04 -30.38
CA VAL A 63 -37.83 -53.23 -31.12
C VAL A 63 -37.82 -52.39 -32.40
N SER A 64 -36.68 -51.76 -32.74
CA SER A 64 -36.06 -51.82 -34.09
C SER A 64 -34.84 -50.89 -34.22
N ASP A 65 -33.75 -51.46 -34.78
CA ASP A 65 -32.79 -50.93 -35.78
C ASP A 65 -32.62 -49.41 -35.98
N ALA A 66 -31.43 -48.83 -36.20
CA ALA A 66 -30.06 -49.35 -36.41
C ALA A 66 -29.05 -48.35 -35.78
N GLU A 67 -27.72 -48.46 -35.84
CA GLU A 67 -26.80 -49.36 -36.56
C GLU A 67 -25.51 -49.53 -35.71
N GLN A 68 -24.46 -50.20 -36.20
CA GLN A 68 -23.20 -50.35 -35.47
C GLN A 68 -21.92 -50.40 -36.32
N SER A 69 -21.06 -49.39 -36.06
CA SER A 69 -19.61 -49.57 -35.81
C SER A 69 -18.73 -49.83 -37.08
N PRO A 70 -17.37 -49.90 -37.02
CA PRO A 70 -16.51 -50.16 -35.85
C PRO A 70 -15.30 -49.24 -35.59
N LYS A 71 -14.91 -49.26 -34.31
CA LYS A 71 -13.60 -48.83 -33.79
C LYS A 71 -12.49 -49.77 -34.27
N LYS A 72 -11.24 -49.28 -34.38
CA LYS A 72 -10.08 -49.97 -33.75
C LYS A 72 -8.86 -49.05 -33.55
N LYS A 73 -8.07 -49.38 -32.52
CA LYS A 73 -6.94 -48.61 -31.96
C LYS A 73 -5.57 -49.17 -32.40
N ARG A 74 -4.51 -48.42 -32.04
CA ARG A 74 -3.06 -48.75 -32.01
C ARG A 74 -2.37 -48.44 -33.37
N THR A 75 -1.10 -48.03 -33.44
CA THR A 75 0.01 -48.15 -32.46
C THR A 75 1.06 -47.02 -32.65
N LYS A 76 1.89 -46.75 -31.62
CA LYS A 76 3.11 -45.92 -31.78
C LYS A 76 4.24 -46.71 -32.47
N LYS A 77 5.04 -46.06 -33.32
CA LYS A 77 6.48 -46.37 -33.54
C LYS A 77 7.23 -45.11 -33.98
N ALA A 78 8.55 -45.09 -33.82
CA ALA A 78 9.39 -43.89 -33.95
C ALA A 78 10.32 -43.92 -35.17
N LYS A 79 10.64 -42.70 -35.65
CA LYS A 79 11.74 -42.24 -36.52
C LYS A 79 12.52 -43.26 -37.40
N ALA A 80 12.62 -42.88 -38.68
CA ALA A 80 13.84 -42.99 -39.48
C ALA A 80 14.17 -41.61 -40.08
N VAL A 81 15.42 -41.37 -40.48
CA VAL A 81 15.92 -40.12 -41.08
C VAL A 81 16.58 -40.46 -42.41
N VAL A 82 16.28 -39.71 -43.47
CA VAL A 82 17.07 -39.59 -44.71
C VAL A 82 16.91 -38.16 -45.22
N ASP A 83 18.02 -37.52 -45.61
CA ASP A 83 18.04 -36.18 -46.23
C ASP A 83 17.57 -36.21 -47.69
N THR A 84 16.86 -35.16 -48.13
CA THR A 84 17.29 -34.29 -49.26
C THR A 84 16.30 -33.15 -49.55
N GLU A 85 16.88 -31.99 -49.87
CA GLU A 85 16.38 -30.90 -50.72
C GLU A 85 15.36 -29.83 -50.23
N GLU A 86 15.73 -28.59 -50.59
CA GLU A 86 15.03 -27.29 -50.67
C GLU A 86 13.99 -26.88 -49.61
N PHE A 87 14.45 -26.06 -48.66
CA PHE A 87 13.59 -25.22 -47.83
C PHE A 87 13.35 -23.85 -48.49
N GLN A 88 12.31 -23.70 -49.31
CA GLN A 88 11.87 -22.38 -49.78
C GLN A 88 11.33 -21.54 -48.61
N GLU A 89 12.05 -20.49 -48.25
CA GLU A 89 11.66 -19.58 -47.18
C GLU A 89 10.48 -18.69 -47.64
N SER A 90 9.25 -19.06 -47.25
CA SER A 90 8.06 -18.28 -47.56
C SER A 90 8.02 -16.97 -46.75
N PRO A 91 7.86 -15.79 -47.38
CA PRO A 91 8.08 -14.51 -46.72
C PRO A 91 7.03 -14.23 -45.62
N SER A 92 7.51 -13.91 -44.41
CA SER A 92 6.62 -13.59 -43.29
C SER A 92 5.81 -12.33 -43.58
N LYS A 93 4.48 -12.46 -43.70
CA LYS A 93 3.58 -11.32 -43.96
C LYS A 93 3.81 -10.22 -42.91
N PRO A 94 3.98 -8.94 -43.31
CA PRO A 94 4.25 -7.87 -42.36
C PRO A 94 3.08 -7.73 -41.38
N LYS A 95 3.37 -7.71 -40.07
CA LYS A 95 2.36 -7.49 -39.03
C LYS A 95 1.74 -6.11 -39.24
N ARG A 96 0.52 -6.09 -39.78
CA ARG A 96 -0.31 -4.90 -40.02
C ARG A 96 -0.34 -4.08 -38.73
N LYS A 97 0.31 -2.91 -38.71
CA LYS A 97 0.29 -1.99 -37.57
C LYS A 97 -1.17 -1.70 -37.25
N ARG A 98 -1.66 -2.15 -36.09
CA ARG A 98 -2.99 -1.79 -35.60
C ARG A 98 -3.02 -0.27 -35.50
N GLN A 99 -4.04 0.37 -36.09
CA GLN A 99 -4.27 1.79 -35.87
C GLN A 99 -4.35 2.05 -34.35
N PRO A 100 -3.80 3.17 -33.86
CA PRO A 100 -3.95 3.53 -32.46
C PRO A 100 -5.44 3.59 -32.13
N LYS A 101 -5.86 2.95 -31.05
CA LYS A 101 -7.23 3.12 -30.57
C LYS A 101 -7.38 4.59 -30.15
N PRO A 102 -8.48 5.28 -30.52
CA PRO A 102 -8.73 6.63 -30.03
C PRO A 102 -8.73 6.62 -28.50
N GLU A 103 -8.23 7.68 -27.88
CA GLU A 103 -8.26 7.78 -26.43
C GLU A 103 -9.72 7.82 -25.96
N PRO A 104 -10.09 7.03 -24.92
CA PRO A 104 -11.45 7.05 -24.41
C PRO A 104 -11.76 8.42 -23.80
N MET A 105 -12.76 9.11 -24.34
CA MET A 105 -13.31 10.30 -23.71
C MET A 105 -14.08 9.87 -22.46
N TYR A 106 -13.68 10.41 -21.31
CA TYR A 106 -14.33 10.12 -20.03
C TYR A 106 -15.37 11.19 -19.71
N VAL A 107 -16.58 10.75 -19.37
CA VAL A 107 -17.53 11.60 -18.64
C VAL A 107 -17.01 11.70 -17.21
N ILE A 108 -16.75 12.93 -16.76
CA ILE A 108 -16.23 13.21 -15.42
C ILE A 108 -17.32 13.98 -14.67
N PRO A 109 -17.92 13.40 -13.61
CA PRO A 109 -18.88 14.13 -12.78
C PRO A 109 -18.29 15.41 -12.19
N ASP A 110 -19.14 16.39 -11.96
CA ASP A 110 -18.81 17.52 -11.11
C ASP A 110 -18.66 17.13 -9.65
N VAL A 111 -18.00 18.01 -8.91
CA VAL A 111 -17.71 17.82 -7.49
C VAL A 111 -18.40 18.90 -6.68
N GLU A 112 -18.86 18.54 -5.49
CA GLU A 112 -19.27 19.51 -4.49
C GLU A 112 -18.11 20.49 -4.23
N LYS A 113 -18.38 21.80 -4.27
CA LYS A 113 -17.38 22.84 -4.02
C LYS A 113 -17.33 23.14 -2.52
N LYS A 114 -16.18 22.88 -1.89
CA LYS A 114 -15.92 23.11 -0.46
C LYS A 114 -14.93 24.27 -0.25
N LYS A 115 -15.02 24.95 0.89
CA LYS A 115 -14.10 26.05 1.26
C LYS A 115 -12.97 25.54 2.16
N THR A 116 -11.78 26.14 2.05
CA THR A 116 -10.64 25.88 2.94
C THR A 116 -9.73 27.11 3.02
N THR A 117 -8.93 27.22 4.07
CA THR A 117 -7.84 28.21 4.21
C THR A 117 -6.50 27.69 3.67
N PHE A 118 -6.41 26.39 3.38
CA PHE A 118 -5.17 25.72 2.98
C PHE A 118 -4.60 26.27 1.67
N LYS A 119 -3.34 26.73 1.70
CA LYS A 119 -2.58 27.25 0.53
C LYS A 119 -1.34 26.40 0.22
N GLY A 120 -1.20 25.26 0.91
CA GLY A 120 -0.08 24.35 0.77
C GLY A 120 -0.10 23.53 -0.52
N ARG A 121 0.88 22.65 -0.68
CA ARG A 121 1.00 21.78 -1.85
C ARG A 121 0.43 20.40 -1.57
N LEU A 122 -0.50 19.95 -2.40
CA LEU A 122 -0.91 18.56 -2.43
C LEU A 122 0.08 17.73 -3.29
N GLY A 123 0.27 16.47 -2.91
CA GLY A 123 1.13 15.53 -3.62
C GLY A 123 0.64 14.08 -3.49
N TYR A 124 1.22 13.17 -4.26
CA TYR A 124 0.86 11.74 -4.24
C TYR A 124 2.09 10.83 -4.31
N ALA A 125 1.87 9.52 -4.14
CA ALA A 125 2.94 8.54 -3.93
C ALA A 125 3.16 7.51 -5.04
N CYS A 126 4.42 7.37 -5.44
CA CYS A 126 5.08 6.30 -6.19
C CYS A 126 4.67 6.09 -7.65
N LEU A 127 3.40 6.27 -7.99
CA LEU A 127 2.81 5.84 -9.25
C LEU A 127 1.80 6.87 -9.76
N ASN A 128 1.86 7.20 -11.05
CA ASN A 128 0.81 7.95 -11.74
C ASN A 128 -0.11 6.95 -12.49
N THR A 129 -1.42 6.93 -12.21
CA THR A 129 -2.34 5.95 -12.79
C THR A 129 -2.61 6.21 -14.27
N VAL A 130 -2.69 7.46 -14.72
CA VAL A 130 -2.84 7.82 -16.14
C VAL A 130 -1.65 7.28 -16.94
N LEU A 131 -0.43 7.62 -16.54
CA LEU A 131 0.78 7.21 -17.26
C LEU A 131 1.05 5.70 -17.16
N ARG A 132 0.71 5.07 -16.03
CA ARG A 132 0.81 3.60 -15.85
C ARG A 132 -0.14 2.83 -16.76
N ASN A 133 -1.32 3.38 -17.03
CA ASN A 133 -2.38 2.67 -17.75
C ASN A 133 -2.36 2.89 -19.27
N LYS A 134 -1.43 3.70 -19.81
CA LYS A 134 -1.20 3.90 -21.26
C LYS A 134 -1.18 2.59 -22.07
N LYS A 135 -1.55 2.70 -23.34
CA LYS A 135 -1.66 1.58 -24.30
C LYS A 135 -1.14 2.07 -25.66
N PRO A 136 -0.22 1.37 -26.34
CA PRO A 136 0.37 0.06 -26.02
C PRO A 136 1.21 0.01 -24.72
N ALA A 137 1.47 -1.20 -24.23
CA ALA A 137 2.20 -1.40 -22.96
C ALA A 137 3.64 -0.85 -22.99
N SER A 138 4.23 -0.69 -24.17
CA SER A 138 5.53 -0.05 -24.41
C SER A 138 5.57 1.43 -24.01
N GLU A 139 4.43 2.09 -23.90
CA GLU A 139 4.31 3.51 -23.51
C GLU A 139 3.93 3.68 -22.03
N THR A 140 3.94 2.60 -21.24
CA THR A 140 3.61 2.67 -19.80
C THR A 140 4.79 3.16 -18.98
N VAL A 141 4.54 4.21 -18.19
CA VAL A 141 5.52 4.85 -17.31
C VAL A 141 5.29 4.38 -15.88
N PHE A 142 6.34 3.94 -15.18
CA PHE A 142 6.35 3.61 -13.76
C PHE A 142 7.77 3.54 -13.17
N CYS A 143 8.02 4.30 -12.11
CA CYS A 143 9.34 4.38 -11.47
C CYS A 143 9.63 3.22 -10.48
N SER A 144 9.15 2.01 -10.75
CA SER A 144 9.20 0.88 -9.78
C SER A 144 9.33 -0.50 -10.43
N ARG A 145 10.10 -0.62 -11.52
CA ARG A 145 10.53 -1.91 -12.07
C ARG A 145 11.44 -2.61 -11.09
N THR A 146 11.08 -3.83 -10.72
CA THR A 146 11.86 -4.72 -9.85
C THR A 146 11.82 -6.14 -10.43
N CYS A 147 12.63 -7.05 -9.88
CA CYS A 147 12.70 -8.44 -10.36
C CYS A 147 12.78 -9.42 -9.18
N ARG A 148 12.87 -10.73 -9.47
CA ARG A 148 13.20 -11.74 -8.44
C ARG A 148 14.71 -11.93 -8.36
N LEU A 149 15.24 -12.30 -7.19
CA LEU A 149 16.64 -12.70 -6.99
C LEU A 149 17.14 -13.74 -8.02
N ASP A 150 16.29 -14.68 -8.41
CA ASP A 150 16.58 -15.68 -9.47
C ASP A 150 16.87 -15.04 -10.85
N SER A 151 16.25 -13.89 -11.15
CA SER A 151 16.53 -13.11 -12.36
C SER A 151 17.94 -12.50 -12.33
N ILE A 152 18.43 -12.09 -11.16
CA ILE A 152 19.81 -11.58 -10.99
C ILE A 152 20.81 -12.71 -11.25
N LYS A 153 20.54 -13.91 -10.72
CA LYS A 153 21.39 -15.10 -10.95
C LYS A 153 21.48 -15.50 -12.42
N LYS A 154 20.42 -15.29 -13.20
CA LYS A 154 20.33 -15.67 -14.62
C LYS A 154 20.83 -14.60 -15.57
N ASN A 155 20.55 -13.33 -15.29
CA ASN A 155 20.77 -12.22 -16.21
C ASN A 155 21.89 -11.26 -15.76
N GLY A 156 22.52 -11.52 -14.60
CA GLY A 156 23.52 -10.65 -14.01
C GLY A 156 22.96 -9.39 -13.36
N LEU A 157 23.86 -8.56 -12.82
CA LEU A 157 23.51 -7.32 -12.13
C LEU A 157 23.15 -6.18 -13.09
N ASP A 158 23.69 -6.18 -14.30
CA ASP A 158 23.41 -5.13 -15.30
C ASP A 158 21.96 -5.15 -15.78
N PHE A 159 21.30 -6.31 -15.78
CA PHE A 159 19.85 -6.40 -15.98
C PHE A 159 19.08 -5.61 -14.91
N VAL A 160 19.49 -5.69 -13.64
CA VAL A 160 18.87 -4.96 -12.53
C VAL A 160 19.12 -3.46 -12.65
N LYS A 161 20.35 -3.08 -13.02
CA LYS A 161 20.75 -1.68 -13.28
C LYS A 161 20.00 -1.07 -14.46
N ASP A 162 19.69 -1.83 -15.51
CA ASP A 162 18.85 -1.34 -16.62
C ASP A 162 17.37 -1.15 -16.22
N LEU A 163 16.81 -2.02 -15.36
CA LEU A 163 15.48 -1.78 -14.78
C LEU A 163 15.44 -0.47 -13.98
N ALA A 164 16.47 -0.23 -13.18
CA ALA A 164 16.61 0.98 -12.39
C ALA A 164 16.80 2.24 -13.25
N ARG A 165 17.69 2.18 -14.26
CA ARG A 165 17.88 3.24 -15.27
C ARG A 165 16.54 3.64 -15.89
N LYS A 166 15.75 2.67 -16.35
CA LYS A 166 14.38 2.88 -16.90
C LYS A 166 13.42 3.51 -15.89
N ASN A 167 13.55 3.23 -14.60
CA ASN A 167 12.73 3.88 -13.57
C ASN A 167 13.06 5.37 -13.40
N VAL A 168 14.33 5.76 -13.60
CA VAL A 168 14.75 7.18 -13.57
C VAL A 168 14.40 7.90 -14.87
N GLU A 169 14.46 7.23 -16.03
CA GLU A 169 13.92 7.76 -17.30
C GLU A 169 12.42 8.07 -17.16
N ASP A 170 11.66 7.15 -16.55
CA ASP A 170 10.24 7.35 -16.26
C ASP A 170 9.99 8.46 -15.23
N LEU A 171 10.90 8.66 -14.26
CA LEU A 171 10.78 9.73 -13.27
C LEU A 171 10.81 11.12 -13.92
N LEU A 172 11.61 11.33 -14.97
CA LEU A 172 11.57 12.57 -15.76
C LEU A 172 10.17 12.82 -16.35
N THR A 173 9.55 11.77 -16.91
CA THR A 173 8.21 11.84 -17.49
C THR A 173 7.13 12.11 -16.43
N VAL A 174 7.26 11.50 -15.24
CA VAL A 174 6.37 11.79 -14.10
C VAL A 174 6.54 13.23 -13.60
N ILE A 175 7.77 13.75 -13.52
CA ILE A 175 8.03 15.14 -13.12
C ILE A 175 7.41 16.12 -14.11
N GLN A 176 7.59 15.91 -15.43
CA GLN A 176 7.02 16.80 -16.43
C GLN A 176 5.48 16.76 -16.41
N TRP A 177 4.88 15.56 -16.42
CA TRP A 177 3.41 15.44 -16.34
C TRP A 177 2.84 16.10 -15.08
N ASN A 178 3.56 16.01 -13.96
CA ASN A 178 3.18 16.65 -12.71
C ASN A 178 3.21 18.19 -12.79
N GLU A 179 4.21 18.77 -13.45
CA GLU A 179 4.23 20.21 -13.73
C GLU A 179 3.07 20.61 -14.63
N ASP A 180 2.82 19.85 -15.71
CA ASP A 180 1.71 20.07 -16.65
C ASP A 180 0.31 19.98 -15.98
N ASN A 181 0.25 19.47 -14.75
CA ASN A 181 -0.96 19.28 -13.95
C ASN A 181 -0.93 20.02 -12.59
N ASN A 182 0.01 20.96 -12.39
CA ASN A 182 0.17 21.77 -11.17
C ASN A 182 0.50 20.98 -9.87
N ILE A 183 1.00 19.75 -9.96
CA ILE A 183 1.33 18.88 -8.80
C ILE A 183 2.83 18.94 -8.49
N ARG A 184 3.26 19.92 -7.69
CA ARG A 184 4.69 20.15 -7.37
C ARG A 184 5.19 19.43 -6.10
N PHE A 185 4.53 18.34 -5.69
CA PHE A 185 4.96 17.49 -4.58
C PHE A 185 4.73 16.01 -4.92
N PHE A 186 5.77 15.18 -4.84
CA PHE A 186 5.71 13.77 -5.21
C PHE A 186 6.59 12.90 -4.31
N ARG A 187 6.08 11.73 -3.91
CA ARG A 187 6.89 10.70 -3.24
C ARG A 187 7.40 9.69 -4.26
N VAL A 188 8.72 9.67 -4.45
CA VAL A 188 9.40 8.73 -5.34
C VAL A 188 9.26 7.32 -4.77
N SER A 189 9.12 6.32 -5.64
CA SER A 189 9.02 4.92 -5.21
C SER A 189 10.35 4.44 -4.64
N SER A 190 10.34 3.78 -3.49
CA SER A 190 11.54 3.19 -2.88
C SER A 190 12.15 2.05 -3.75
N GLU A 191 11.33 1.41 -4.59
CA GLU A 191 11.73 0.41 -5.59
C GLU A 191 12.34 1.02 -6.87
N ILE A 192 12.68 2.32 -6.89
CA ILE A 192 13.27 2.97 -8.07
C ILE A 192 14.64 2.36 -8.45
N PHE A 193 15.47 1.99 -7.46
CA PHE A 193 16.64 1.14 -7.67
C PHE A 193 16.46 -0.23 -6.98
N PRO A 194 15.88 -1.23 -7.68
CA PRO A 194 15.70 -2.57 -7.10
C PRO A 194 17.01 -3.16 -6.62
N TYR A 195 17.03 -3.68 -5.38
CA TYR A 195 18.17 -4.30 -4.72
C TYR A 195 19.41 -3.43 -4.43
N ALA A 196 19.40 -2.11 -4.66
CA ALA A 196 20.57 -1.26 -4.39
C ALA A 196 21.09 -1.35 -2.95
N SER A 197 20.18 -1.49 -1.98
CA SER A 197 20.45 -1.70 -0.55
C SER A 197 20.62 -3.17 -0.13
N HIS A 198 20.63 -4.13 -1.05
CA HIS A 198 20.77 -5.55 -0.71
C HIS A 198 22.21 -5.87 -0.26
N ASP A 199 22.38 -6.73 0.74
CA ASP A 199 23.70 -7.05 1.32
C ASP A 199 24.67 -7.65 0.27
N LYS A 200 24.22 -8.67 -0.45
CA LYS A 200 25.03 -9.43 -1.43
C LYS A 200 24.88 -9.00 -2.89
N HIS A 201 23.94 -8.08 -3.15
CA HIS A 201 23.54 -7.69 -4.51
C HIS A 201 23.33 -6.17 -4.66
N GLY A 202 23.72 -5.40 -3.64
CA GLY A 202 23.70 -3.95 -3.67
C GLY A 202 24.76 -3.39 -4.62
N TYR A 203 24.57 -2.14 -5.00
CA TYR A 203 25.40 -1.45 -5.99
C TYR A 203 25.27 0.06 -5.79
N SER A 204 26.37 0.79 -6.03
CA SER A 204 26.32 2.26 -6.07
C SER A 204 25.50 2.74 -7.27
N LEU A 205 24.85 3.88 -7.09
CA LEU A 205 24.03 4.55 -8.09
C LEU A 205 24.87 5.35 -9.11
N ASN A 206 26.19 5.42 -8.95
CA ASN A 206 27.10 6.22 -9.78
C ASN A 206 26.96 5.99 -11.31
N TYR A 207 26.64 4.77 -11.75
CA TYR A 207 26.40 4.48 -13.18
C TYR A 207 25.16 5.20 -13.76
N CYS A 208 24.28 5.70 -12.90
CA CYS A 208 23.05 6.42 -13.23
C CYS A 208 23.13 7.91 -12.82
N SER A 209 24.30 8.38 -12.37
CA SER A 209 24.52 9.73 -11.83
C SER A 209 24.07 10.85 -12.76
N GLU A 210 24.47 10.83 -14.04
CA GLU A 210 24.03 11.85 -15.02
C GLU A 210 22.51 11.90 -15.19
N LEU A 211 21.84 10.75 -15.17
CA LEU A 211 20.40 10.65 -15.38
C LEU A 211 19.64 11.09 -14.13
N LEU A 212 20.16 10.78 -12.94
CA LEU A 212 19.68 11.32 -11.66
C LEU A 212 19.85 12.85 -11.63
N ALA A 213 21.02 13.37 -12.02
CA ALA A 213 21.28 14.80 -12.10
C ALA A 213 20.31 15.51 -13.07
N LYS A 214 20.00 14.90 -14.22
CA LYS A 214 18.96 15.37 -15.16
C LYS A 214 17.57 15.38 -14.49
N ALA A 215 17.18 14.32 -13.79
CA ALA A 215 15.89 14.23 -13.09
C ALA A 215 15.75 15.28 -11.97
N GLY A 216 16.79 15.45 -11.15
CA GLY A 216 16.80 16.47 -10.11
C GLY A 216 16.91 17.90 -10.64
N ALA A 217 17.62 18.13 -11.75
CA ALA A 217 17.64 19.43 -12.42
C ALA A 217 16.24 19.82 -12.94
N LEU A 218 15.51 18.88 -13.53
CA LEU A 218 14.12 19.10 -13.95
C LEU A 218 13.20 19.37 -12.74
N ALA A 219 13.34 18.60 -11.65
CA ALA A 219 12.60 18.84 -10.42
C ALA A 219 12.88 20.23 -9.83
N ARG A 220 14.15 20.65 -9.75
CA ARG A 220 14.53 21.98 -9.25
C ARG A 220 14.04 23.11 -10.17
N LYS A 221 14.10 22.94 -11.50
CA LYS A 221 13.61 23.92 -12.49
C LYS A 221 12.16 24.34 -12.22
N TYR A 222 11.30 23.36 -11.90
CA TYR A 222 9.89 23.59 -11.60
C TYR A 222 9.60 23.72 -10.08
N GLY A 223 10.63 23.69 -9.24
CA GLY A 223 10.49 23.78 -7.78
C GLY A 223 9.74 22.60 -7.14
N HIS A 224 9.80 21.40 -7.73
CA HIS A 224 9.17 20.19 -7.19
C HIS A 224 9.84 19.74 -5.90
N ARG A 225 9.02 19.41 -4.89
CA ARG A 225 9.48 18.69 -3.71
C ARG A 225 9.40 17.19 -3.95
N LEU A 226 10.52 16.48 -3.80
CA LEU A 226 10.59 15.02 -3.91
C LEU A 226 10.93 14.42 -2.56
N THR A 227 10.20 13.40 -2.11
CA THR A 227 10.48 12.67 -0.86
C THR A 227 10.44 11.16 -1.09
N THR A 228 10.93 10.36 -0.15
CA THR A 228 10.76 8.90 -0.17
C THR A 228 10.21 8.41 1.16
N HIS A 229 9.65 7.20 1.15
CA HIS A 229 9.27 6.50 2.36
C HIS A 229 9.79 5.06 2.24
N PRO A 230 11.00 4.78 2.76
CA PRO A 230 11.51 3.43 2.88
C PRO A 230 10.47 2.50 3.54
N GLY A 231 10.40 1.26 3.04
CA GLY A 231 9.32 0.35 3.42
C GLY A 231 9.42 -0.17 4.86
N GLN A 232 8.39 -0.88 5.30
CA GLN A 232 8.22 -1.46 6.64
C GLN A 232 9.38 -2.31 7.19
N PHE A 233 10.35 -2.71 6.34
CA PHE A 233 11.54 -3.45 6.74
C PHE A 233 12.67 -2.53 7.28
N THR A 234 12.52 -1.21 7.16
CA THR A 234 13.42 -0.19 7.68
C THR A 234 13.13 0.03 9.16
N GLN A 235 13.83 -0.70 10.03
CA GLN A 235 13.47 -0.93 11.43
C GLN A 235 14.66 -0.58 12.35
N LEU A 236 14.87 0.71 12.59
CA LEU A 236 15.98 1.23 13.39
C LEU A 236 15.89 0.85 14.89
N GLY A 237 14.69 0.57 15.41
CA GLY A 237 14.49 0.10 16.79
C GLY A 237 14.71 -1.40 17.00
N SER A 238 15.03 -2.16 15.94
CA SER A 238 15.09 -3.62 16.00
C SER A 238 16.15 -4.15 16.99
N PRO A 239 15.83 -5.16 17.82
CA PRO A 239 16.83 -5.83 18.66
C PRO A 239 17.81 -6.70 17.86
N LYS A 240 17.61 -6.88 16.54
CA LYS A 240 18.46 -7.69 15.67
C LYS A 240 19.45 -6.79 14.92
N PRO A 241 20.77 -6.84 15.20
CA PRO A 241 21.75 -5.95 14.57
C PRO A 241 21.73 -5.98 13.04
N ALA A 242 21.56 -7.17 12.43
CA ALA A 242 21.47 -7.31 10.98
C ALA A 242 20.27 -6.56 10.35
N VAL A 243 19.17 -6.37 11.10
CA VAL A 243 18.01 -5.59 10.64
C VAL A 243 18.31 -4.09 10.71
N VAL A 244 18.98 -3.64 11.77
CA VAL A 244 19.42 -2.24 11.91
C VAL A 244 20.43 -1.90 10.80
N GLU A 245 21.42 -2.76 10.53
CA GLU A 245 22.39 -2.52 9.46
C GLU A 245 21.75 -2.57 8.05
N ALA A 246 20.79 -3.46 7.80
CA ALA A 246 20.02 -3.42 6.56
C ALA A 246 19.24 -2.09 6.42
N SER A 247 18.66 -1.59 7.51
CA SER A 247 17.95 -0.31 7.55
C SER A 247 18.87 0.89 7.30
N ARG A 248 20.10 0.86 7.85
CA ARG A 248 21.12 1.89 7.59
C ARG A 248 21.54 1.91 6.11
N ARG A 249 21.71 0.74 5.50
CA ARG A 249 22.06 0.62 4.06
C ARG A 249 20.91 1.05 3.15
N GLU A 250 19.65 0.79 3.51
CA GLU A 250 18.48 1.35 2.83
C GLU A 250 18.50 2.89 2.88
N LEU A 251 18.57 3.48 4.09
CA LEU A 251 18.56 4.94 4.24
C LEU A 251 19.76 5.63 3.57
N ALA A 252 20.93 4.99 3.55
CA ALA A 252 22.11 5.47 2.81
C ALA A 252 21.86 5.48 1.30
N TYR A 253 21.25 4.44 0.74
CA TYR A 253 20.86 4.37 -0.68
C TYR A 253 19.91 5.52 -1.08
N HIS A 254 18.86 5.77 -0.29
CA HIS A 254 17.92 6.88 -0.57
C HIS A 254 18.62 8.25 -0.46
N THR A 255 19.63 8.37 0.40
CA THR A 255 20.45 9.58 0.54
C THR A 255 21.36 9.79 -0.67
N GLU A 256 22.09 8.75 -1.12
CA GLU A 256 22.91 8.75 -2.35
C GLU A 256 22.06 9.16 -3.57
N MET A 257 20.83 8.64 -3.67
CA MET A 257 19.90 9.01 -4.74
C MET A 257 19.60 10.51 -4.74
N PHE A 258 19.21 11.08 -3.60
CA PHE A 258 18.89 12.51 -3.52
C PHE A 258 20.12 13.40 -3.72
N GLU A 259 21.30 12.96 -3.30
CA GLU A 259 22.58 13.65 -3.51
C GLU A 259 22.98 13.68 -4.99
N LEU A 260 22.92 12.53 -5.69
CA LEU A 260 23.19 12.45 -7.14
C LEU A 260 22.14 13.20 -7.98
N MET A 261 20.91 13.31 -7.50
CA MET A 261 19.92 14.22 -8.09
C MET A 261 20.25 15.70 -7.84
N GLY A 262 21.04 16.03 -6.82
CA GLY A 262 21.29 17.40 -6.36
C GLY A 262 20.10 18.00 -5.61
N MET A 263 19.32 17.19 -4.90
CA MET A 263 18.17 17.66 -4.12
C MET A 263 18.59 18.16 -2.73
N GLY A 264 18.07 19.32 -2.32
CA GLY A 264 18.35 19.92 -1.01
C GLY A 264 17.77 19.13 0.17
N SER A 265 17.97 19.66 1.39
CA SER A 265 17.50 19.05 2.65
C SER A 265 15.99 18.81 2.75
N ASP A 266 15.19 19.55 1.98
CA ASP A 266 13.72 19.41 1.93
C ASP A 266 13.26 18.09 1.27
N SER A 267 14.19 17.36 0.62
CA SER A 267 14.01 15.97 0.20
C SER A 267 14.31 14.99 1.33
N VAL A 268 13.25 14.67 2.08
CA VAL A 268 13.26 13.83 3.27
C VAL A 268 12.90 12.36 3.00
N MET A 269 13.30 11.49 3.92
CA MET A 269 13.03 10.05 3.98
C MET A 269 12.18 9.76 5.23
N ILE A 270 10.95 9.31 5.02
CA ILE A 270 9.98 9.10 6.10
C ILE A 270 9.96 7.61 6.50
N ILE A 271 10.01 7.32 7.79
CA ILE A 271 9.81 5.96 8.34
C ILE A 271 8.92 6.00 9.60
N HIS A 272 8.22 4.91 9.89
CA HIS A 272 7.50 4.74 11.17
C HIS A 272 8.46 4.42 12.33
N GLY A 273 7.95 4.45 13.56
CA GLY A 273 8.68 4.02 14.75
C GLY A 273 9.14 2.55 14.70
N GLY A 274 8.36 1.70 14.03
CA GLY A 274 8.71 0.30 13.74
C GLY A 274 7.81 -0.70 14.45
N GLY A 275 8.31 -1.92 14.69
CA GLY A 275 7.65 -2.89 15.57
C GLY A 275 8.03 -2.67 17.04
N VAL A 276 7.13 -2.97 17.98
CA VAL A 276 7.39 -2.78 19.43
C VAL A 276 8.30 -3.84 20.07
N TYR A 277 8.49 -5.00 19.43
CA TYR A 277 9.34 -6.11 19.90
C TYR A 277 9.12 -6.49 21.38
N ASP A 278 7.86 -6.56 21.81
CA ASP A 278 7.40 -6.87 23.17
C ASP A 278 7.90 -5.91 24.27
N ASP A 279 8.53 -4.81 23.89
CA ASP A 279 9.18 -3.82 24.76
C ASP A 279 9.18 -2.44 24.06
N LYS A 280 8.07 -1.70 24.20
CA LYS A 280 7.90 -0.38 23.57
C LYS A 280 9.00 0.60 24.03
N GLU A 281 9.23 0.70 25.34
CA GLU A 281 10.22 1.62 25.91
C GLU A 281 11.65 1.33 25.47
N GLY A 282 12.10 0.08 25.56
CA GLY A 282 13.43 -0.30 25.12
C GLY A 282 13.58 -0.25 23.61
N THR A 283 12.51 -0.46 22.84
CA THR A 283 12.52 -0.17 21.39
C THR A 283 12.72 1.33 21.13
N LEU A 284 12.01 2.22 21.83
CA LEU A 284 12.21 3.67 21.72
C LEU A 284 13.65 4.07 22.11
N LYS A 285 14.22 3.48 23.17
CA LYS A 285 15.62 3.65 23.57
C LYS A 285 16.60 3.18 22.47
N ARG A 286 16.34 2.02 21.84
CA ARG A 286 17.12 1.50 20.70
C ARG A 286 17.02 2.39 19.46
N LEU A 287 15.80 2.79 19.08
CA LEU A 287 15.53 3.69 17.95
C LEU A 287 16.32 5.00 18.10
N LYS A 288 16.23 5.63 19.27
CA LYS A 288 17.00 6.82 19.63
C LYS A 288 18.51 6.61 19.51
N GLY A 289 19.04 5.48 19.98
CA GLY A 289 20.46 5.12 19.83
C GLY A 289 20.88 4.95 18.36
N SER A 290 20.09 4.20 17.59
CA SER A 290 20.32 3.98 16.15
C SER A 290 20.31 5.29 15.36
N ILE A 291 19.38 6.22 15.64
CA ILE A 291 19.31 7.53 14.99
C ILE A 291 20.56 8.37 15.28
N LYS A 292 21.05 8.39 16.54
CA LYS A 292 22.30 9.10 16.89
C LYS A 292 23.51 8.57 16.09
N ASN A 293 23.50 7.28 15.75
CA ASN A 293 24.54 6.57 15.00
C ASN A 293 24.37 6.56 13.46
N LEU A 294 23.39 7.29 12.90
CA LEU A 294 23.28 7.51 11.46
C LEU A 294 24.35 8.50 10.98
N SER A 295 24.77 8.38 9.71
CA SER A 295 25.65 9.38 9.11
C SER A 295 24.96 10.75 9.04
N PRO A 296 25.70 11.87 9.07
CA PRO A 296 25.11 13.21 9.10
C PRO A 296 24.11 13.44 7.96
N ASN A 297 24.43 13.03 6.74
CA ASN A 297 23.58 13.24 5.56
C ASN A 297 22.28 12.43 5.63
N VAL A 298 22.37 11.18 6.12
CA VAL A 298 21.19 10.32 6.34
C VAL A 298 20.31 10.92 7.45
N ARG A 299 20.90 11.32 8.58
CA ARG A 299 20.17 11.92 9.70
C ARG A 299 19.53 13.26 9.31
N ALA A 300 20.18 14.04 8.45
CA ALA A 300 19.64 15.29 7.93
C ALA A 300 18.42 15.09 7.02
N ARG A 301 18.18 13.89 6.49
CA ARG A 301 16.99 13.57 5.67
C ARG A 301 15.95 12.74 6.41
N LEU A 302 16.31 12.09 7.53
CA LEU A 302 15.39 11.27 8.31
C LEU A 302 14.24 12.08 8.90
N VAL A 303 13.04 11.51 8.82
CA VAL A 303 11.79 11.99 9.40
C VAL A 303 11.02 10.79 9.95
N LEU A 304 10.42 10.93 11.13
CA LEU A 304 9.54 9.91 11.70
C LEU A 304 8.07 10.18 11.34
N GLU A 305 7.23 9.16 11.45
CA GLU A 305 5.78 9.23 11.19
C GLU A 305 5.02 8.36 12.20
N ASN A 306 3.92 8.88 12.74
CA ASN A 306 3.02 8.11 13.59
C ASN A 306 2.31 7.01 12.79
N ASP A 307 2.10 5.87 13.42
CA ASP A 307 1.43 4.70 12.86
C ASP A 307 0.21 4.31 13.70
N GLU A 308 -0.58 3.41 13.14
CA GLU A 308 -1.92 3.07 13.56
C GLU A 308 -2.01 1.81 14.45
N MET A 309 -0.86 1.31 14.93
CA MET A 309 -0.76 0.00 15.59
C MET A 309 0.26 -0.06 16.75
N CYS A 310 1.37 0.65 16.63
CA CYS A 310 2.55 0.53 17.48
C CYS A 310 2.90 1.88 18.12
N TYR A 311 2.92 2.96 17.34
CA TYR A 311 3.42 4.28 17.77
C TYR A 311 2.53 5.43 17.33
N ASN A 312 1.74 6.00 18.24
CA ASN A 312 1.01 7.23 17.95
C ASN A 312 1.99 8.43 17.90
N ALA A 313 1.49 9.63 17.60
CA ALA A 313 2.35 10.80 17.48
C ALA A 313 2.98 11.21 18.83
N GLU A 314 2.26 11.02 19.93
CA GLU A 314 2.74 11.27 21.29
C GLU A 314 3.89 10.33 21.71
N ASP A 315 3.88 9.06 21.30
CA ASP A 315 4.99 8.11 21.54
C ASP A 315 6.32 8.57 20.89
N LEU A 316 6.24 9.19 19.70
CA LEU A 316 7.41 9.53 18.88
C LEU A 316 7.92 10.95 19.08
N LEU A 317 7.03 11.89 19.43
CA LEU A 317 7.35 13.32 19.53
C LEU A 317 8.51 13.64 20.50
N PRO A 318 8.68 12.99 21.68
CA PRO A 318 9.84 13.23 22.55
C PRO A 318 11.19 12.90 21.89
N ILE A 319 11.27 11.84 21.08
CA ILE A 319 12.49 11.50 20.32
C ILE A 319 12.71 12.54 19.21
N CYS A 320 11.64 12.95 18.53
CA CYS A 320 11.69 13.96 17.48
C CYS A 320 12.26 15.29 18.00
N GLU A 321 11.77 15.75 19.16
CA GLU A 321 12.21 16.98 19.81
C GLU A 321 13.64 16.90 20.34
N GLU A 322 14.05 15.82 21.01
CA GLU A 322 15.42 15.67 21.53
C GLU A 322 16.47 15.57 20.41
N LEU A 323 16.16 14.88 19.32
CA LEU A 323 17.12 14.57 18.26
C LEU A 323 17.09 15.55 17.08
N ASP A 324 16.19 16.55 17.12
CA ASP A 324 15.85 17.43 16.01
C ASP A 324 15.53 16.61 14.73
N VAL A 325 14.75 15.55 14.89
CA VAL A 325 14.21 14.73 13.79
C VAL A 325 12.76 15.16 13.58
N PRO A 326 12.35 15.64 12.39
CA PRO A 326 10.96 16.04 12.18
C PRO A 326 9.98 14.86 12.29
N LEU A 327 8.74 15.19 12.65
CA LEU A 327 7.61 14.27 12.64
C LEU A 327 6.67 14.66 11.47
N VAL A 328 6.36 13.70 10.60
CA VAL A 328 5.15 13.73 9.76
C VAL A 328 3.99 13.31 10.63
N PHE A 329 2.97 14.17 10.71
CA PHE A 329 1.68 13.78 11.27
C PHE A 329 0.83 13.16 10.15
N ASP A 330 0.46 11.89 10.31
CA ASP A 330 -0.57 11.21 9.51
C ASP A 330 -1.90 11.24 10.26
N TYR A 331 -2.91 11.89 9.66
CA TYR A 331 -4.25 12.05 10.23
C TYR A 331 -5.03 10.73 10.27
N HIS A 332 -4.80 9.84 9.30
CA HIS A 332 -5.48 8.57 9.23
C HIS A 332 -4.97 7.60 10.29
N HIS A 333 -3.66 7.60 10.54
CA HIS A 333 -3.09 6.79 11.61
C HIS A 333 -3.53 7.30 12.99
N ASP A 334 -3.55 8.62 13.24
CA ASP A 334 -4.03 9.18 14.52
C ASP A 334 -5.55 8.97 14.71
N GLN A 335 -6.37 8.95 13.66
CA GLN A 335 -7.79 8.55 13.76
C GLN A 335 -7.99 7.09 14.22
N LEU A 336 -7.01 6.22 14.02
CA LEU A 336 -7.08 4.79 14.35
C LEU A 336 -6.37 4.45 15.66
N PHE A 337 -5.28 5.15 15.96
CA PHE A 337 -4.54 5.05 17.22
C PHE A 337 -4.21 6.47 17.73
N PRO A 338 -5.18 7.16 18.35
CA PRO A 338 -5.04 8.56 18.69
C PRO A 338 -4.03 8.81 19.81
N SER A 339 -3.47 10.00 19.78
CA SER A 339 -2.71 10.59 20.88
C SER A 339 -3.65 11.12 21.97
N SER A 340 -3.19 11.23 23.22
CA SER A 340 -3.95 11.91 24.29
C SER A 340 -3.90 13.43 24.14
N ILE A 341 -2.81 13.94 23.56
CA ILE A 341 -2.61 15.33 23.20
C ILE A 341 -3.36 15.65 21.90
N PRO A 342 -4.14 16.75 21.82
CA PRO A 342 -4.87 17.11 20.59
C PRO A 342 -3.97 17.27 19.35
N PRO A 343 -4.42 16.84 18.15
CA PRO A 343 -3.64 16.92 16.91
C PRO A 343 -3.03 18.29 16.62
N LYS A 344 -3.77 19.38 16.88
CA LYS A 344 -3.29 20.75 16.70
C LYS A 344 -1.99 21.03 17.47
N THR A 345 -1.97 20.69 18.77
CA THR A 345 -0.82 20.88 19.64
C THR A 345 0.39 20.02 19.22
N ILE A 346 0.14 18.79 18.77
CA ILE A 346 1.17 17.90 18.22
C ILE A 346 1.76 18.49 16.93
N ILE A 347 0.91 18.96 16.02
CA ILE A 347 1.30 19.56 14.74
C ILE A 347 2.10 20.85 14.99
N GLU A 348 1.70 21.70 15.93
CA GLU A 348 2.44 22.91 16.30
C GLU A 348 3.86 22.58 16.81
N ARG A 349 3.99 21.60 17.72
CA ARG A 349 5.29 21.10 18.23
C ARG A 349 6.15 20.49 17.13
N ALA A 350 5.58 19.63 16.29
CA ALA A 350 6.27 19.03 15.15
C ALA A 350 6.74 20.11 14.16
N ASN A 351 5.89 21.08 13.82
CA ASN A 351 6.20 22.19 12.91
C ASN A 351 7.34 23.09 13.43
N ALA A 352 7.50 23.21 14.75
CA ALA A 352 8.66 23.91 15.33
C ALA A 352 9.98 23.22 14.95
N ILE A 353 10.02 21.88 14.87
CA ILE A 353 11.19 21.12 14.40
C ILE A 353 11.47 21.42 12.93
N TRP A 354 10.46 21.28 12.05
CA TRP A 354 10.58 21.60 10.62
C TRP A 354 11.11 23.03 10.40
N LYS A 355 10.59 24.01 11.16
CA LYS A 355 11.01 25.42 11.13
C LYS A 355 12.47 25.61 11.57
N ARG A 356 12.91 25.00 12.69
CA ARG A 356 14.31 25.07 13.14
C ARG A 356 15.28 24.51 12.09
N ARG A 357 14.86 23.46 11.37
CA ARG A 357 15.64 22.81 10.32
C ARG A 357 15.61 23.52 8.97
N GLY A 358 14.85 24.61 8.82
CA GLY A 358 14.75 25.39 7.58
C GLY A 358 14.10 24.62 6.41
N ILE A 359 13.27 23.62 6.70
CA ILE A 359 12.60 22.77 5.69
C ILE A 359 11.08 22.86 5.84
N LYS A 360 10.34 22.65 4.74
CA LYS A 360 8.89 22.88 4.73
C LYS A 360 8.17 21.75 5.48
N PRO A 361 7.21 22.02 6.38
CA PRO A 361 6.45 20.95 7.03
C PRO A 361 5.84 19.95 6.03
N LYS A 362 5.77 18.69 6.44
CA LYS A 362 5.10 17.61 5.70
C LYS A 362 4.10 16.90 6.60
N GLN A 363 2.93 16.58 6.04
CA GLN A 363 1.91 15.73 6.66
C GLN A 363 1.40 14.71 5.64
N HIS A 364 0.81 13.62 6.13
CA HIS A 364 0.08 12.66 5.30
C HIS A 364 -1.43 12.77 5.56
N LEU A 365 -2.24 12.56 4.52
CA LEU A 365 -3.70 12.50 4.63
C LEU A 365 -4.19 11.27 3.87
N SER A 366 -4.96 10.45 4.55
CA SER A 366 -5.73 9.36 3.97
C SER A 366 -7.09 9.28 4.68
N GLU A 367 -8.00 8.52 4.11
CA GLU A 367 -9.29 8.18 4.70
C GLU A 367 -9.48 6.65 4.65
N PRO A 368 -10.24 6.04 5.58
CA PRO A 368 -10.64 4.65 5.47
C PRO A 368 -11.52 4.45 4.24
N ARG A 369 -11.59 3.23 3.71
CA ARG A 369 -12.59 2.91 2.67
C ARG A 369 -14.01 3.10 3.18
N PRO A 370 -14.95 3.55 2.31
CA PRO A 370 -16.38 3.50 2.60
C PRO A 370 -16.80 2.10 3.07
N GLY A 371 -17.63 2.04 4.13
CA GLY A 371 -18.10 0.79 4.72
C GLY A 371 -17.10 0.03 5.61
N ALA A 372 -15.88 0.52 5.81
CA ALA A 372 -14.90 -0.15 6.68
C ALA A 372 -15.24 0.02 8.17
N VAL A 373 -15.44 -1.09 8.89
CA VAL A 373 -15.86 -1.09 10.31
C VAL A 373 -14.71 -1.50 11.24
N SER A 374 -14.12 -2.68 11.03
CA SER A 374 -13.05 -3.18 11.89
C SER A 374 -11.77 -2.34 11.76
N LEU A 375 -10.91 -2.35 12.79
CA LEU A 375 -9.62 -1.67 12.72
C LEU A 375 -8.82 -2.09 11.48
N MET A 376 -8.78 -3.39 11.18
CA MET A 376 -8.01 -3.92 10.04
C MET A 376 -8.56 -3.52 8.67
N GLU A 377 -9.86 -3.29 8.55
CA GLU A 377 -10.47 -2.74 7.33
C GLU A 377 -10.24 -1.24 7.22
N ARG A 378 -10.40 -0.50 8.33
CA ARG A 378 -10.24 0.96 8.35
C ARG A 378 -8.84 1.41 7.96
N ARG A 379 -7.80 0.62 8.28
CA ARG A 379 -6.40 0.79 7.80
C ARG A 379 -6.26 0.82 6.27
N ALA A 380 -7.22 0.26 5.52
CA ALA A 380 -7.13 0.21 4.08
C ALA A 380 -7.56 1.54 3.46
N HIS A 381 -6.58 2.30 2.98
CA HIS A 381 -6.82 3.61 2.36
C HIS A 381 -7.87 3.57 1.25
N ALA A 382 -8.72 4.58 1.23
CA ALA A 382 -9.72 4.87 0.21
C ALA A 382 -9.12 5.07 -1.19
N ASP A 383 -10.00 5.01 -2.20
CA ASP A 383 -9.61 5.25 -3.59
C ASP A 383 -9.30 6.74 -3.81
N ARG A 384 -10.07 7.66 -3.21
CA ARG A 384 -9.83 9.11 -3.11
C ARG A 384 -10.18 9.58 -1.70
N CYS A 385 -9.66 10.74 -1.29
CA CYS A 385 -10.09 11.41 -0.06
C CYS A 385 -11.13 12.49 -0.39
N GLU A 386 -12.11 12.69 0.47
CA GLU A 386 -13.25 13.59 0.25
C GLU A 386 -13.20 14.85 1.13
N ASN A 387 -12.31 14.90 2.12
CA ASN A 387 -12.20 16.04 3.03
C ASN A 387 -10.74 16.42 3.31
N LEU A 388 -10.49 17.72 3.33
CA LEU A 388 -9.33 18.29 4.02
C LEU A 388 -9.71 18.57 5.49
N PRO A 389 -8.82 18.32 6.45
CA PRO A 389 -9.02 18.78 7.83
C PRO A 389 -9.29 20.30 7.89
N PRO A 390 -10.09 20.79 8.86
CA PRO A 390 -10.41 22.21 8.96
C PRO A 390 -9.21 23.05 9.44
N ASP A 391 -8.51 22.59 10.49
CA ASP A 391 -7.40 23.30 11.14
C ASP A 391 -6.05 23.03 10.47
N LEU A 392 -5.95 23.25 9.16
CA LEU A 392 -4.69 23.07 8.43
C LEU A 392 -3.76 24.28 8.54
N PRO A 393 -2.45 24.08 8.77
CA PRO A 393 -1.46 25.12 8.55
C PRO A 393 -1.48 25.62 7.10
N ASP A 394 -1.46 26.94 6.91
CA ASP A 394 -1.59 27.59 5.60
C ASP A 394 -0.54 27.11 4.58
N ASP A 395 0.73 26.92 4.98
CA ASP A 395 1.84 26.58 4.06
C ASP A 395 2.64 25.34 4.48
N MET A 396 2.31 24.20 3.87
CA MET A 396 2.93 22.90 4.10
C MET A 396 2.73 21.95 2.91
N GLY A 397 3.49 20.85 2.85
CA GLY A 397 3.24 19.76 1.90
C GLY A 397 2.33 18.69 2.49
N LYS A 398 1.19 18.39 1.83
CA LYS A 398 0.28 17.30 2.22
C LYS A 398 0.33 16.20 1.18
N GLU A 399 0.77 15.00 1.58
CA GLU A 399 0.77 13.84 0.70
C GLU A 399 -0.53 13.07 0.86
N ILE A 400 -1.21 12.81 -0.26
CA ILE A 400 -2.48 12.09 -0.29
C ILE A 400 -2.21 10.59 -0.45
N GLY A 401 -2.51 9.83 0.61
CA GLY A 401 -2.25 8.40 0.75
C GLY A 401 -3.14 7.47 -0.08
N ALA A 402 -4.05 8.02 -0.88
CA ALA A 402 -5.12 7.30 -1.57
C ALA A 402 -4.64 6.30 -2.65
N LYS A 403 -5.54 5.42 -3.11
CA LYS A 403 -5.23 4.40 -4.12
C LYS A 403 -5.27 4.91 -5.58
N ASP A 404 -6.08 5.92 -5.91
CA ASP A 404 -6.12 6.55 -7.24
C ASP A 404 -5.02 7.63 -7.48
N LYS A 405 -4.12 7.83 -6.51
CA LYS A 405 -2.89 8.63 -6.68
C LYS A 405 -3.15 10.06 -7.14
N GLU A 406 -2.67 10.45 -8.32
CA GLU A 406 -2.82 11.80 -8.85
C GLU A 406 -4.29 12.20 -8.98
N GLN A 407 -5.21 11.27 -9.25
CA GLN A 407 -6.64 11.61 -9.36
C GLN A 407 -7.24 12.03 -8.02
N ALA A 408 -6.72 11.54 -6.89
CA ALA A 408 -7.16 12.00 -5.57
C ALA A 408 -6.67 13.43 -5.30
N VAL A 409 -5.49 13.80 -5.79
CA VAL A 409 -4.98 15.18 -5.73
C VAL A 409 -5.80 16.10 -6.65
N LEU A 410 -6.05 15.70 -7.90
CA LEU A 410 -6.88 16.46 -8.85
C LEU A 410 -8.33 16.60 -8.36
N TYR A 411 -8.86 15.58 -7.68
CA TYR A 411 -10.20 15.62 -7.06
C TYR A 411 -10.28 16.68 -5.96
N LEU A 412 -9.32 16.70 -5.03
CA LEU A 412 -9.24 17.73 -4.00
C LEU A 412 -8.97 19.12 -4.58
N HIS A 413 -8.17 19.25 -5.64
CA HIS A 413 -7.98 20.51 -6.36
C HIS A 413 -9.29 21.04 -6.97
N ARG A 414 -10.11 20.18 -7.61
CA ARG A 414 -11.44 20.59 -8.11
C ARG A 414 -12.39 20.96 -6.96
N MET A 415 -12.42 20.17 -5.89
CA MET A 415 -13.34 20.33 -4.76
C MET A 415 -13.09 21.61 -3.96
N TYR A 416 -11.82 21.92 -3.67
CA TYR A 416 -11.41 23.06 -2.84
C TYR A 416 -10.86 24.25 -3.64
N ASP A 417 -10.95 24.21 -4.98
CA ASP A 417 -10.47 25.24 -5.92
C ASP A 417 -8.98 25.63 -5.75
N LEU A 418 -8.16 24.66 -5.36
CA LEU A 418 -6.77 24.91 -4.93
C LEU A 418 -5.79 25.19 -6.08
N GLN A 419 -6.02 24.59 -7.25
CA GLN A 419 -5.19 24.70 -8.46
C GLN A 419 -6.04 24.44 -9.71
N PRO A 420 -5.71 25.02 -10.87
CA PRO A 420 -6.32 24.64 -12.15
C PRO A 420 -6.08 23.17 -12.49
N VAL A 421 -7.12 22.49 -12.98
CA VAL A 421 -7.08 21.05 -13.30
C VAL A 421 -7.34 20.81 -14.78
N VAL A 422 -6.42 20.12 -15.45
CA VAL A 422 -6.53 19.76 -16.86
C VAL A 422 -7.54 18.62 -17.05
N HIS A 423 -8.65 18.88 -17.73
CA HIS A 423 -9.74 17.89 -17.86
C HIS A 423 -9.30 16.57 -18.53
N ALA A 424 -8.39 16.63 -19.52
CA ALA A 424 -7.85 15.43 -20.19
C ALA A 424 -7.10 14.46 -19.24
N SER A 425 -6.59 14.97 -18.12
CA SER A 425 -5.91 14.17 -17.10
C SER A 425 -6.85 13.46 -16.13
N LEU A 426 -8.15 13.81 -16.13
CA LEU A 426 -9.12 13.25 -15.20
C LEU A 426 -9.58 11.86 -15.62
N ARG A 427 -9.81 11.00 -14.62
CA ARG A 427 -10.42 9.67 -14.75
C ARG A 427 -11.60 9.58 -13.78
N PRO A 428 -12.72 8.94 -14.16
CA PRO A 428 -13.86 8.78 -13.26
C PRO A 428 -13.43 8.00 -12.02
N ALA A 429 -14.12 8.23 -10.90
CA ALA A 429 -13.96 7.37 -9.74
C ALA A 429 -14.40 5.93 -10.09
N ASN A 430 -13.80 4.95 -9.44
CA ASN A 430 -14.24 3.56 -9.57
C ASN A 430 -15.62 3.43 -8.89
N PRO A 431 -16.71 3.05 -9.59
CA PRO A 431 -18.05 2.98 -8.99
C PRO A 431 -18.12 1.97 -7.85
N ASN A 432 -17.36 0.86 -7.95
CA ASN A 432 -17.31 -0.19 -6.93
C ASN A 432 -15.89 -0.24 -6.32
N PRO A 433 -15.55 0.65 -5.36
CA PRO A 433 -14.27 0.64 -4.69
C PRO A 433 -14.03 -0.70 -3.97
N SER A 434 -12.87 -1.31 -4.20
CA SER A 434 -12.62 -2.66 -3.70
C SER A 434 -12.43 -2.68 -2.19
N MET A 435 -13.37 -3.27 -1.45
CA MET A 435 -13.26 -3.47 0.01
C MET A 435 -12.05 -4.34 0.42
N ARG A 436 -11.57 -5.24 -0.45
CA ARG A 436 -10.50 -6.22 -0.14
C ARG A 436 -9.15 -5.56 0.19
N THR A 437 -8.59 -5.89 1.35
CA THR A 437 -7.28 -5.40 1.85
C THR A 437 -6.09 -5.82 0.99
N ASN A 438 -6.18 -6.97 0.31
CA ASN A 438 -5.12 -7.58 -0.53
C ASN A 438 -4.83 -6.84 -1.87
N GLY A 439 -5.10 -5.53 -1.95
CA GLY A 439 -4.91 -4.69 -3.13
C GLY A 439 -5.93 -4.92 -4.26
N ARG A 440 -6.02 -3.96 -5.20
CA ARG A 440 -6.81 -4.13 -6.43
C ARG A 440 -6.15 -5.23 -7.28
N LYS A 441 -6.66 -6.46 -7.21
CA LYS A 441 -6.42 -7.44 -8.27
C LYS A 441 -7.03 -6.85 -9.56
N ALA A 442 -6.33 -7.00 -10.69
CA ALA A 442 -6.91 -6.67 -11.98
C ALA A 442 -8.25 -7.42 -12.16
N SER A 443 -9.17 -6.81 -12.90
CA SER A 443 -10.55 -7.27 -13.14
C SER A 443 -10.62 -8.80 -13.28
N PRO A 444 -11.65 -9.47 -12.72
CA PRO A 444 -11.75 -10.92 -12.77
C PRO A 444 -11.57 -11.37 -14.22
N LYS A 445 -10.46 -12.08 -14.49
CA LYS A 445 -10.22 -12.62 -15.82
C LYS A 445 -11.37 -13.56 -16.11
N LYS A 446 -12.08 -13.37 -17.24
CA LYS A 446 -13.05 -14.36 -17.74
C LYS A 446 -12.42 -15.75 -17.58
N PRO A 447 -13.11 -16.70 -16.92
CA PRO A 447 -12.51 -17.99 -16.60
C PRO A 447 -12.00 -18.63 -17.88
N SER A 448 -10.74 -19.09 -17.87
CA SER A 448 -10.18 -19.77 -19.04
C SER A 448 -11.05 -20.97 -19.42
N ALA A 449 -11.12 -21.35 -20.69
CA ALA A 449 -11.91 -22.51 -21.11
C ALA A 449 -11.61 -23.80 -20.30
N LYS A 450 -10.36 -23.98 -19.84
CA LYS A 450 -9.97 -25.07 -18.91
C LYS A 450 -10.59 -24.98 -17.51
N ALA A 451 -10.90 -23.78 -17.03
CA ALA A 451 -11.57 -23.57 -15.74
C ALA A 451 -13.09 -23.82 -15.87
N ILE A 452 -13.70 -23.35 -16.97
CA ILE A 452 -15.12 -23.60 -17.30
C ILE A 452 -15.37 -25.11 -17.44
N LYS A 453 -14.59 -25.80 -18.28
CA LYS A 453 -14.71 -27.26 -18.47
C LYS A 453 -14.55 -28.03 -17.15
N LYS A 454 -13.61 -27.62 -16.30
CA LYS A 454 -13.40 -28.23 -14.97
C LYS A 454 -14.51 -27.91 -13.95
N GLN A 455 -15.33 -26.88 -14.20
CA GLN A 455 -16.55 -26.60 -13.43
C GLN A 455 -17.73 -27.42 -13.94
N ALA A 456 -17.90 -27.57 -15.25
CA ALA A 456 -18.89 -28.47 -15.86
C ALA A 456 -18.67 -29.94 -15.46
N GLU A 457 -17.43 -30.44 -15.61
CA GLU A 457 -17.01 -31.78 -15.15
C GLU A 457 -17.27 -32.02 -13.65
N LYS A 458 -17.21 -30.96 -12.82
CA LYS A 458 -17.53 -31.03 -11.39
C LYS A 458 -19.02 -31.01 -11.06
N ARG A 459 -19.85 -30.52 -11.99
CA ARG A 459 -21.31 -30.46 -11.89
C ARG A 459 -22.01 -31.62 -12.62
N GLY A 460 -21.25 -32.48 -13.31
CA GLY A 460 -21.75 -33.67 -13.98
C GLY A 460 -22.38 -33.42 -15.36
N LEU A 461 -22.17 -32.23 -15.93
CA LEU A 461 -22.70 -31.81 -17.23
C LEU A 461 -21.74 -32.21 -18.36
N ASP A 462 -22.29 -32.70 -19.47
CA ASP A 462 -21.57 -33.10 -20.68
C ASP A 462 -21.32 -31.95 -21.66
N ASP A 463 -20.45 -32.20 -22.66
CA ASP A 463 -19.80 -31.16 -23.48
C ASP A 463 -20.76 -30.34 -24.37
N SER A 464 -22.02 -30.75 -24.51
CA SER A 464 -23.07 -30.01 -25.25
C SER A 464 -23.67 -28.84 -24.48
N ASP A 465 -23.77 -28.93 -23.14
CA ASP A 465 -24.46 -27.93 -22.31
C ASP A 465 -23.51 -26.80 -21.85
N ALA A 466 -22.22 -26.91 -22.17
CA ALA A 466 -21.20 -25.95 -21.76
C ALA A 466 -21.30 -24.57 -22.43
N SER A 467 -22.16 -24.39 -23.44
CA SER A 467 -22.38 -23.11 -24.13
C SER A 467 -23.32 -22.15 -23.41
N ASP A 468 -24.20 -22.63 -22.52
CA ASP A 468 -25.23 -21.80 -21.88
C ASP A 468 -24.75 -21.10 -20.59
N LEU A 469 -23.59 -21.53 -20.06
CA LEU A 469 -22.93 -20.94 -18.89
C LEU A 469 -22.30 -19.55 -19.15
N THR A 470 -22.62 -18.88 -20.27
CA THR A 470 -22.12 -17.53 -20.57
C THR A 470 -23.01 -16.39 -20.10
N ASP A 471 -24.26 -16.65 -19.68
CA ASP A 471 -25.24 -15.58 -19.38
C ASP A 471 -26.10 -15.81 -18.12
N CYS A 472 -25.56 -16.47 -17.09
CA CYS A 472 -26.14 -16.45 -15.73
C CYS A 472 -25.37 -15.46 -14.84
N PRO A 473 -26.04 -14.49 -14.17
CA PRO A 473 -25.42 -13.73 -13.09
C PRO A 473 -25.02 -14.67 -11.94
N SER A 474 -24.01 -14.27 -11.16
CA SER A 474 -23.65 -14.99 -9.94
C SER A 474 -24.73 -14.81 -8.88
N GLU A 475 -25.05 -15.88 -8.16
CA GLU A 475 -25.89 -15.92 -6.96
C GLU A 475 -25.29 -15.04 -5.84
N ASP A 476 -25.48 -13.71 -5.95
CA ASP A 476 -25.15 -12.65 -4.99
C ASP A 476 -25.94 -11.35 -5.36
N GLU A 477 -27.04 -11.46 -6.13
CA GLU A 477 -28.00 -10.36 -6.33
C GLU A 477 -29.16 -10.54 -5.33
N GLU A 478 -29.22 -9.67 -4.32
CA GLU A 478 -30.44 -9.52 -3.51
C GLU A 478 -31.54 -8.95 -4.40
N LEU A 479 -32.66 -9.68 -4.49
CA LEU A 479 -33.87 -9.22 -5.17
C LEU A 479 -34.39 -7.94 -4.49
N PRO A 480 -34.92 -6.96 -5.24
CA PRO A 480 -35.54 -5.79 -4.64
C PRO A 480 -36.77 -6.24 -3.83
N VAL A 481 -36.90 -5.69 -2.62
CA VAL A 481 -38.13 -5.81 -1.84
C VAL A 481 -39.17 -4.94 -2.52
N GLU A 482 -40.24 -5.55 -3.03
CA GLU A 482 -41.40 -4.80 -3.53
C GLU A 482 -42.12 -4.15 -2.33
N GLU A 483 -42.41 -2.86 -2.43
CA GLU A 483 -43.26 -2.15 -1.49
C GLU A 483 -44.71 -2.55 -1.76
N GLU A 484 -45.34 -3.32 -0.88
CA GLU A 484 -46.80 -3.51 -0.94
C GLU A 484 -47.50 -2.20 -0.56
N GLU A 485 -48.27 -1.65 -1.50
CA GLU A 485 -49.12 -0.48 -1.27
C GLU A 485 -50.25 -0.84 -0.29
N ASP A 486 -50.24 -0.22 0.90
CA ASP A 486 -51.35 -0.29 1.85
C ASP A 486 -52.55 0.51 1.31
N ALA A 487 -53.56 -0.22 0.85
CA ALA A 487 -54.80 0.32 0.31
C ALA A 487 -56.04 -0.31 0.98
N GLY A 488 -56.21 -0.01 2.27
CA GLY A 488 -57.49 0.48 2.82
C GLY A 488 -58.72 -0.43 2.92
N GLU A 489 -59.29 -0.41 4.13
CA GLU A 489 -60.75 -0.37 4.42
C GLU A 489 -61.58 -1.67 4.26
N GLU A 490 -61.97 -2.29 5.38
CA GLU A 490 -63.36 -2.28 5.91
C GLU A 490 -63.53 -3.21 7.15
N ALA A 491 -64.51 -2.85 8.01
CA ALA A 491 -65.11 -3.58 9.15
C ALA A 491 -64.30 -3.76 10.46
#